data_AF-A0AAD9K4G7-F1
#
_entry.id   AF-A0AAD9K4G7-F1
#
_cell.length_a   1.000
_cell.length_b   1.000
_cell.length_c   1.000
_cell.angle_alpha   90.00
_cell.angle_beta   90.00
_cell.angle_gamma   90.00
#
_symmetry.space_group_name_H-M   'P 1'
#
loop_
_entity.id
_entity.type
_entity.pdbx_description
1 polymer ?
#
loop_
_entity_poly.entity_id
_entity_poly.type
_entity_poly.pdbx_seq_one_letter_code
_entity_poly.pdbx_strand_id
1 'polypeptide(L)'
;MAQGERTRRCWLVVQLSILLASFANCNQIDADIAGFRIGVGDVVDDTADGVVVYGETDFEMRVFGSEFGDGLLLSFTNVEAEKNSDCTDFRNTGVFPLIPDSNSSGLAIVNLPLIGDKELSEIERGFYLVCLKHRYDGNWIHQGNDPWLRLYAVKKPDSTTIMPLWIQILLIIVLLCFSGLFSGLNLGLMALDPTELKILINSGSGKEKIYAKRIAPMRKRGNYLLCTILIGNVLVNNTLTILLDDLTGSGYAAVLGATAGIVIFGEIIPQAVCSRYGLAVGAKTIWFTKFFMLVTFPLSFPISKLLDCALGKEIGSIYNRDRLRELIRLTATDLLNDEVNIITGALQLSQKKVEDIMTQLDDVYMIDINSMLDFDTMNDIMRTGFTRIPVYEMDKTNIVAILNIKDLAFIDPDDKTPLKTVCAFYKHPVTYVFEDIKLSEILQQFKEGRALTKGDFHMSFLVNGPECI
;
A
#
# COMPACT_ATOMS: atom_id res chain seq x y z
N MET A 1 4.64 24.90 -109.72
CA MET A 1 3.80 25.81 -108.90
C MET A 1 2.35 25.30 -108.80
N ALA A 2 2.14 24.03 -108.40
CA ALA A 2 0.77 23.46 -108.30
C ALA A 2 0.66 22.28 -107.31
N GLN A 3 1.46 22.27 -106.24
CA GLN A 3 1.44 21.20 -105.23
C GLN A 3 1.36 21.70 -103.77
N GLY A 4 1.25 23.01 -103.56
CA GLY A 4 1.21 23.63 -102.22
C GLY A 4 -0.18 23.98 -101.69
N GLU A 5 -1.24 23.98 -102.52
CA GLU A 5 -2.59 24.42 -102.09
C GLU A 5 -3.51 23.28 -101.63
N ARG A 6 -3.25 22.02 -102.01
CA ARG A 6 -4.08 20.87 -101.59
C ARG A 6 -3.86 20.46 -100.14
N THR A 7 -2.65 20.66 -99.61
CA THR A 7 -2.28 20.27 -98.25
C THR A 7 -2.84 21.21 -97.18
N ARG A 8 -3.09 22.49 -97.49
CA ARG A 8 -3.66 23.46 -96.54
C ARG A 8 -5.16 23.28 -96.30
N ARG A 9 -5.92 22.78 -97.29
CA ARG A 9 -7.36 22.49 -97.11
C ARG A 9 -7.64 21.24 -96.27
N CYS A 10 -6.77 20.23 -96.30
CA CYS A 10 -6.91 19.05 -95.43
C CYS A 10 -6.64 19.36 -93.95
N TRP A 11 -5.66 20.24 -93.65
CA TRP A 11 -5.37 20.63 -92.28
C TRP A 11 -6.49 21.47 -91.65
N LEU A 12 -7.13 22.37 -92.42
CA LEU A 12 -8.23 23.18 -91.88
C LEU A 12 -9.49 22.36 -91.54
N VAL A 13 -9.80 21.31 -92.32
CA VAL A 13 -10.97 20.44 -92.07
C VAL A 13 -10.74 19.49 -90.90
N VAL A 14 -9.52 18.95 -90.73
CA VAL A 14 -9.17 18.11 -89.58
C VAL A 14 -9.15 18.94 -88.29
N GLN A 15 -8.67 20.18 -88.34
CA GLN A 15 -8.59 21.06 -87.18
C GLN A 15 -9.97 21.61 -86.75
N LEU A 16 -10.91 21.83 -87.69
CA LEU A 16 -12.30 22.16 -87.35
C LEU A 16 -13.09 20.96 -86.80
N SER A 17 -12.79 19.73 -87.25
CA SER A 17 -13.43 18.51 -86.75
C SER A 17 -13.01 18.20 -85.31
N ILE A 18 -11.74 18.46 -84.97
CA ILE A 18 -11.20 18.27 -83.62
C ILE A 18 -11.69 19.38 -82.67
N LEU A 19 -11.86 20.61 -83.15
CA LEU A 19 -12.46 21.71 -82.37
C LEU A 19 -13.96 21.50 -82.10
N LEU A 20 -14.72 20.94 -83.06
CA LEU A 20 -16.15 20.62 -82.85
C LEU A 20 -16.37 19.36 -82.00
N ALA A 21 -15.43 18.40 -82.00
CA ALA A 21 -15.47 17.26 -81.07
C ALA A 21 -15.10 17.67 -79.62
N SER A 22 -14.29 18.72 -79.45
CA SER A 22 -13.88 19.22 -78.13
C SER A 22 -14.91 20.14 -77.45
N PHE A 23 -15.95 20.59 -78.17
CA PHE A 23 -17.03 21.40 -77.61
C PHE A 23 -18.30 20.61 -77.26
N ALA A 24 -18.32 19.29 -77.50
CA ALA A 24 -19.50 18.47 -77.31
C ALA A 24 -19.60 17.74 -75.96
N ASN A 25 -18.59 17.81 -75.07
CA ASN A 25 -18.62 17.04 -73.81
C ASN A 25 -17.95 17.75 -72.62
N CYS A 26 -17.95 19.08 -72.59
CA CYS A 26 -17.38 19.86 -71.48
C CYS A 26 -18.46 20.19 -70.43
N ASN A 27 -19.11 19.17 -69.88
CA ASN A 27 -20.09 19.32 -68.78
C ASN A 27 -20.14 18.09 -67.86
N GLN A 28 -19.09 17.26 -67.89
CA GLN A 28 -19.02 16.06 -67.09
C GLN A 28 -17.90 16.26 -66.08
N ILE A 29 -18.25 16.18 -64.80
CA ILE A 29 -17.25 16.11 -63.73
C ILE A 29 -16.45 14.83 -63.98
N ASP A 30 -15.19 14.95 -64.37
CA ASP A 30 -14.30 13.79 -64.59
C ASP A 30 -13.74 13.24 -63.27
N ALA A 31 -13.97 13.94 -62.15
CA ALA A 31 -13.59 13.50 -60.82
C ALA A 31 -14.46 12.30 -60.39
N ASP A 32 -13.79 11.18 -60.13
CA ASP A 32 -14.42 9.90 -59.83
C ASP A 32 -13.92 9.35 -58.49
N ILE A 33 -14.83 8.97 -57.60
CA ILE A 33 -14.51 8.36 -56.32
C ILE A 33 -14.44 6.83 -56.46
N ALA A 34 -13.25 6.28 -56.30
CA ALA A 34 -13.02 4.84 -56.29
C ALA A 34 -13.31 4.20 -54.92
N GLY A 35 -13.16 4.97 -53.85
CA GLY A 35 -13.43 4.51 -52.48
C GLY A 35 -13.04 5.54 -51.43
N PHE A 36 -13.23 5.20 -50.17
CA PHE A 36 -12.82 6.06 -49.06
C PHE A 36 -12.31 5.24 -47.88
N ARG A 37 -11.62 5.92 -46.97
CA ARG A 37 -11.13 5.40 -45.71
C ARG A 37 -11.40 6.41 -44.62
N ILE A 38 -11.88 5.94 -43.48
CA ILE A 38 -12.23 6.78 -42.34
C ILE A 38 -11.09 6.74 -41.32
N GLY A 39 -10.87 7.86 -40.63
CA GLY A 39 -9.85 8.01 -39.59
C GLY A 39 -9.93 6.93 -38.49
N VAL A 40 -8.78 6.58 -37.93
CA VAL A 40 -8.68 5.56 -36.87
C VAL A 40 -9.35 6.07 -35.61
N GLY A 41 -10.46 5.42 -35.20
CA GLY A 41 -11.22 5.76 -33.99
C GLY A 41 -12.71 6.02 -34.23
N ASP A 42 -13.09 6.33 -35.48
CA ASP A 42 -14.47 6.72 -35.83
C ASP A 42 -15.25 5.62 -36.58
N VAL A 43 -14.58 4.51 -36.93
CA VAL A 43 -15.18 3.33 -37.55
C VAL A 43 -15.67 2.36 -36.46
N VAL A 44 -16.95 2.01 -36.52
CA VAL A 44 -17.60 1.07 -35.61
C VAL A 44 -17.44 -0.37 -36.11
N ASP A 45 -17.65 -0.57 -37.41
CA ASP A 45 -17.56 -1.86 -38.08
C ASP A 45 -17.29 -1.63 -39.59
N ASP A 46 -16.55 -2.55 -40.20
CA ASP A 46 -16.25 -2.53 -41.64
C ASP A 46 -16.78 -3.83 -42.24
N THR A 47 -17.94 -3.75 -42.88
CA THR A 47 -18.68 -4.90 -43.39
C THR A 47 -18.57 -4.98 -44.91
N ALA A 48 -18.80 -6.17 -45.48
CA ALA A 48 -18.84 -6.33 -46.93
C ALA A 48 -19.91 -5.44 -47.62
N ASP A 49 -20.91 -4.97 -46.86
CA ASP A 49 -22.02 -4.15 -47.32
C ASP A 49 -21.81 -2.64 -47.12
N GLY A 50 -20.70 -2.21 -46.48
CA GLY A 50 -20.35 -0.81 -46.26
C GLY A 50 -19.67 -0.54 -44.91
N VAL A 51 -19.30 0.73 -44.70
CA VAL A 51 -18.57 1.19 -43.50
C VAL A 51 -19.53 1.83 -42.50
N VAL A 52 -19.46 1.42 -41.23
CA VAL A 52 -20.31 1.93 -40.15
C VAL A 52 -19.55 2.99 -39.34
N VAL A 53 -20.14 4.17 -39.19
CA VAL A 53 -19.59 5.31 -38.44
C VAL A 53 -20.54 5.82 -37.37
N TYR A 54 -19.99 6.52 -36.38
CA TYR A 54 -20.79 7.25 -35.41
C TYR A 54 -21.42 8.50 -36.06
N GLY A 55 -22.74 8.57 -36.07
CA GLY A 55 -23.50 9.73 -36.52
C GLY A 55 -23.48 10.88 -35.50
N GLU A 56 -23.85 12.08 -35.96
CA GLU A 56 -23.85 13.35 -35.21
C GLU A 56 -22.48 13.78 -34.67
N THR A 57 -21.40 13.12 -35.09
CA THR A 57 -20.02 13.46 -34.75
C THR A 57 -19.21 13.74 -36.01
N ASP A 58 -18.31 14.73 -35.92
CA ASP A 58 -17.37 15.03 -37.00
C ASP A 58 -16.30 13.93 -37.07
N PHE A 59 -16.14 13.32 -38.24
CA PHE A 59 -15.07 12.34 -38.49
C PHE A 59 -14.27 12.71 -39.74
N GLU A 60 -13.00 12.29 -39.73
CA GLU A 60 -12.09 12.49 -40.86
C GLU A 60 -12.30 11.39 -41.91
N MET A 61 -12.69 11.78 -43.12
CA MET A 61 -12.90 10.90 -44.26
C MET A 61 -11.85 11.21 -45.34
N ARG A 62 -11.02 10.23 -45.66
CA ARG A 62 -10.09 10.27 -46.78
C ARG A 62 -10.70 9.58 -47.99
N VAL A 63 -10.88 10.32 -49.07
CA VAL A 63 -11.46 9.82 -50.31
C VAL A 63 -10.34 9.53 -51.31
N PHE A 64 -10.48 8.45 -52.08
CA PHE A 64 -9.55 8.05 -53.14
C PHE A 64 -10.27 7.98 -54.49
N GLY A 65 -9.58 8.37 -55.54
CA GLY A 65 -10.20 8.52 -56.86
C GLY A 65 -9.24 9.00 -57.92
N SER A 66 -9.79 9.58 -58.98
CA SER A 66 -9.05 10.23 -60.05
C SER A 66 -9.54 11.66 -60.27
N GLU A 67 -8.63 12.53 -60.71
CA GLU A 67 -8.92 13.90 -61.16
C GLU A 67 -9.49 14.81 -60.08
N PHE A 68 -8.93 14.71 -58.86
CA PHE A 68 -9.33 15.57 -57.76
C PHE A 68 -8.75 16.98 -57.90
N GLY A 69 -9.59 17.91 -58.35
CA GLY A 69 -9.29 19.33 -58.46
C GLY A 69 -9.71 20.17 -57.24
N ASP A 70 -9.25 21.42 -57.21
CA ASP A 70 -9.62 22.39 -56.19
C ASP A 70 -11.10 22.78 -56.27
N GLY A 71 -11.79 22.75 -55.14
CA GLY A 71 -13.19 23.18 -55.05
C GLY A 71 -14.21 22.05 -55.23
N LEU A 72 -13.81 20.79 -55.03
CA LEU A 72 -14.74 19.67 -54.89
C LEU A 72 -15.54 19.75 -53.58
N LEU A 73 -16.81 19.42 -53.68
CA LEU A 73 -17.79 19.44 -52.60
C LEU A 73 -18.45 18.06 -52.53
N LEU A 74 -18.57 17.53 -51.31
CA LEU A 74 -19.23 16.27 -51.00
C LEU A 74 -20.57 16.52 -50.33
N SER A 75 -21.53 15.67 -50.62
CA SER A 75 -22.83 15.60 -49.94
C SER A 75 -23.31 14.16 -49.99
N PHE A 76 -24.20 13.77 -49.09
CA PHE A 76 -24.66 12.40 -48.98
C PHE A 76 -26.17 12.29 -49.21
N THR A 77 -26.58 11.21 -49.86
CA THR A 77 -27.98 10.86 -50.16
C THR A 77 -28.30 9.46 -49.67
N ASN A 78 -29.57 9.16 -49.41
CA ASN A 78 -30.04 7.81 -49.12
C ASN A 78 -30.80 7.17 -50.30
N VAL A 79 -30.71 7.76 -51.49
CA VAL A 79 -31.38 7.28 -52.70
C VAL A 79 -30.37 6.59 -53.61
N GLU A 80 -30.66 5.35 -54.00
CA GLU A 80 -29.83 4.62 -54.97
C GLU A 80 -30.03 5.18 -56.38
N ALA A 81 -28.94 5.50 -57.07
CA ALA A 81 -28.96 6.01 -58.44
C ALA A 81 -27.73 5.56 -59.24
N GLU A 82 -27.84 5.51 -60.57
CA GLU A 82 -26.72 5.13 -61.43
C GLU A 82 -25.56 6.13 -61.30
N LYS A 83 -24.34 5.65 -61.45
CA LYS A 83 -23.16 6.51 -61.46
C LYS A 83 -23.30 7.56 -62.58
N ASN A 84 -22.93 8.80 -62.28
CA ASN A 84 -23.09 9.96 -63.14
C ASN A 84 -24.51 10.53 -63.30
N SER A 85 -25.50 10.06 -62.53
CA SER A 85 -26.83 10.68 -62.51
C SER A 85 -26.86 11.97 -61.69
N ASP A 86 -27.84 12.85 -61.97
CA ASP A 86 -28.07 14.05 -61.15
C ASP A 86 -28.64 13.65 -59.78
N CYS A 87 -28.03 14.13 -58.70
CA CYS A 87 -28.50 13.93 -57.34
C CYS A 87 -28.80 15.25 -56.60
N THR A 88 -29.08 16.33 -57.34
CA THR A 88 -29.31 17.67 -56.76
C THR A 88 -30.50 17.72 -55.80
N ASP A 89 -31.59 17.02 -56.13
CA ASP A 89 -32.89 17.12 -55.45
C ASP A 89 -33.05 16.19 -54.23
N PHE A 90 -32.23 15.15 -54.11
CA PHE A 90 -32.40 14.09 -53.11
C PHE A 90 -31.26 14.01 -52.09
N ARG A 91 -30.61 15.14 -51.77
CA ARG A 91 -29.51 15.20 -50.79
C ARG A 91 -30.06 15.29 -49.38
N ASN A 92 -29.50 14.50 -48.47
CA ASN A 92 -29.98 14.39 -47.09
C ASN A 92 -29.08 15.10 -46.09
N THR A 93 -27.88 15.53 -46.50
CA THR A 93 -26.89 16.13 -45.61
C THR A 93 -26.46 17.52 -46.06
N GLY A 94 -25.69 18.19 -45.20
CA GLY A 94 -24.94 19.39 -45.56
C GLY A 94 -23.91 19.16 -46.67
N VAL A 95 -23.17 20.22 -46.97
CA VAL A 95 -22.10 20.24 -47.96
C VAL A 95 -20.75 20.22 -47.23
N PHE A 96 -19.91 19.26 -47.55
CA PHE A 96 -18.60 19.06 -46.95
C PHE A 96 -17.52 19.37 -47.99
N PRO A 97 -16.63 20.34 -47.76
CA PRO A 97 -15.54 20.62 -48.70
C PRO A 97 -14.53 19.47 -48.71
N LEU A 98 -14.16 19.01 -49.90
CA LEU A 98 -13.08 18.05 -50.09
C LEU A 98 -11.80 18.81 -50.41
N ILE A 99 -10.80 18.65 -49.54
CA ILE A 99 -9.49 19.27 -49.69
C ILE A 99 -8.58 18.25 -50.40
N PRO A 100 -8.18 18.47 -51.67
CA PRO A 100 -7.31 17.53 -52.37
C PRO A 100 -5.91 17.49 -51.73
N ASP A 101 -5.43 16.29 -51.44
CA ASP A 101 -4.06 16.01 -50.96
C ASP A 101 -3.16 15.61 -52.14
N SER A 102 -3.74 14.93 -53.13
CA SER A 102 -3.12 14.60 -54.41
C SER A 102 -4.17 14.58 -55.52
N ASN A 103 -3.74 14.41 -56.78
CA ASN A 103 -4.67 14.23 -57.91
C ASN A 103 -5.55 12.96 -57.79
N SER A 104 -5.26 12.08 -56.82
CA SER A 104 -5.95 10.82 -56.57
C SER A 104 -6.50 10.65 -55.15
N SER A 105 -6.34 11.65 -54.28
CA SER A 105 -6.77 11.56 -52.89
C SER A 105 -7.14 12.91 -52.30
N GLY A 106 -8.16 12.95 -51.45
CA GLY A 106 -8.60 14.16 -50.77
C GLY A 106 -9.11 13.87 -49.36
N LEU A 107 -9.16 14.91 -48.54
CA LEU A 107 -9.61 14.85 -47.16
C LEU A 107 -10.85 15.70 -46.95
N ALA A 108 -11.85 15.14 -46.27
CA ALA A 108 -13.07 15.83 -45.88
C ALA A 108 -13.39 15.54 -44.40
N ILE A 109 -13.86 16.56 -43.69
CA ILE A 109 -14.44 16.40 -42.35
C ILE A 109 -15.95 16.33 -42.54
N VAL A 110 -16.55 15.21 -42.15
CA VAL A 110 -17.95 14.87 -42.45
C VAL A 110 -18.72 14.69 -41.15
N ASN A 111 -19.97 15.15 -41.14
CA ASN A 111 -20.93 14.91 -40.07
C ASN A 111 -22.22 14.33 -40.67
N LEU A 112 -22.54 13.09 -40.33
CA LEU A 112 -23.74 12.42 -40.85
C LEU A 112 -24.84 12.44 -39.79
N PRO A 113 -26.06 12.95 -40.11
CA PRO A 113 -27.19 12.80 -39.21
C PRO A 113 -27.61 11.33 -39.08
N LEU A 114 -28.42 11.03 -38.06
CA LEU A 114 -28.98 9.69 -37.89
C LEU A 114 -30.25 9.54 -38.74
N ILE A 115 -30.35 8.44 -39.49
CA ILE A 115 -31.54 8.08 -40.27
C ILE A 115 -32.26 6.92 -39.56
N GLY A 116 -33.52 7.14 -39.21
CA GLY A 116 -34.41 6.13 -38.62
C GLY A 116 -34.77 6.43 -37.16
N ASP A 117 -36.07 6.41 -36.86
CA ASP A 117 -36.58 6.52 -35.50
C ASP A 117 -36.38 5.19 -34.76
N LYS A 118 -36.02 5.31 -33.47
CA LYS A 118 -35.86 4.23 -32.51
C LYS A 118 -37.14 3.37 -32.45
N GLU A 119 -37.19 2.24 -33.16
CA GLU A 119 -37.93 1.00 -32.78
C GLU A 119 -38.09 -0.07 -33.88
N LEU A 120 -37.42 0.03 -35.04
CA LEU A 120 -37.47 -1.06 -36.03
C LEU A 120 -36.14 -1.81 -36.16
N SER A 121 -36.29 -3.13 -36.28
CA SER A 121 -35.30 -4.20 -36.41
C SER A 121 -34.05 -3.88 -37.27
N GLU A 122 -32.96 -4.62 -37.00
CA GLU A 122 -31.60 -4.61 -37.60
C GLU A 122 -31.46 -4.48 -39.14
N ILE A 123 -32.56 -4.45 -39.90
CA ILE A 123 -32.60 -4.52 -41.36
C ILE A 123 -32.78 -3.14 -42.03
N GLU A 124 -33.15 -2.08 -41.30
CA GLU A 124 -33.21 -0.71 -41.84
C GLU A 124 -32.14 0.20 -41.23
N ARG A 125 -30.86 -0.19 -41.36
CA ARG A 125 -29.78 0.80 -41.17
C ARG A 125 -29.88 1.78 -42.34
N GLY A 126 -30.29 3.03 -42.06
CA GLY A 126 -30.23 4.09 -43.07
C GLY A 126 -28.82 4.22 -43.60
N PHE A 127 -28.66 4.12 -44.92
CA PHE A 127 -27.38 4.22 -45.61
C PHE A 127 -27.23 5.59 -46.26
N TYR A 128 -25.97 5.96 -46.47
CA TYR A 128 -25.54 7.16 -47.15
C TYR A 128 -24.65 6.77 -48.32
N LEU A 129 -24.97 7.33 -49.48
CA LEU A 129 -24.21 7.27 -50.73
C LEU A 129 -23.62 8.65 -51.03
N VAL A 130 -22.54 8.67 -51.81
CA VAL A 130 -21.74 9.87 -52.04
C VAL A 130 -22.17 10.61 -53.31
N CYS A 131 -22.42 11.91 -53.16
CA CYS A 131 -22.64 12.85 -54.24
C CYS A 131 -21.49 13.85 -54.31
N LEU A 132 -20.97 14.07 -55.51
CA LEU A 132 -19.85 14.98 -55.77
C LEU A 132 -20.32 16.17 -56.61
N LYS A 133 -19.76 17.34 -56.31
CA LYS A 133 -20.00 18.56 -57.09
C LYS A 133 -18.74 19.40 -57.18
N HIS A 134 -18.46 19.96 -58.35
CA HIS A 134 -17.46 21.01 -58.48
C HIS A 134 -18.06 22.37 -58.09
N ARG A 135 -17.31 23.23 -57.39
CA ARG A 135 -17.77 24.56 -56.95
C ARG A 135 -18.28 25.44 -58.09
N TYR A 136 -17.78 25.23 -59.31
CA TYR A 136 -18.14 26.00 -60.50
C TYR A 136 -19.22 25.34 -61.38
N ASP A 137 -19.58 24.08 -61.10
CA ASP A 137 -20.66 23.38 -61.80
C ASP A 137 -22.02 23.57 -61.12
N GLY A 138 -23.09 23.40 -61.89
CA GLY A 138 -24.47 23.54 -61.39
C GLY A 138 -24.95 22.32 -60.60
N ASN A 139 -24.65 21.13 -61.09
CA ASN A 139 -25.37 19.91 -60.69
C ASN A 139 -24.52 19.02 -59.79
N TRP A 140 -25.19 18.25 -58.93
CA TRP A 140 -24.55 17.21 -58.12
C TRP A 140 -24.58 15.90 -58.86
N ILE A 141 -23.48 15.16 -58.83
CA ILE A 141 -23.32 13.92 -59.57
C ILE A 141 -23.17 12.74 -58.61
N HIS A 142 -24.01 11.74 -58.81
CA HIS A 142 -24.03 10.51 -58.01
C HIS A 142 -22.82 9.61 -58.35
N GLN A 143 -22.11 9.11 -57.34
CA GLN A 143 -20.87 8.33 -57.53
C GLN A 143 -21.10 6.81 -57.68
N GLY A 144 -22.36 6.35 -57.59
CA GLY A 144 -22.75 4.95 -57.77
C GLY A 144 -23.24 4.30 -56.49
N ASN A 145 -23.71 3.06 -56.61
CA ASN A 145 -24.37 2.30 -55.53
C ASN A 145 -23.50 1.19 -54.93
N ASP A 146 -22.21 1.18 -55.27
CA ASP A 146 -21.28 0.12 -54.90
C ASP A 146 -21.20 -0.06 -53.37
N PRO A 147 -21.13 -1.30 -52.85
CA PRO A 147 -21.16 -1.56 -51.40
C PRO A 147 -20.08 -0.81 -50.61
N TRP A 148 -18.87 -0.67 -51.17
CA TRP A 148 -17.75 0.03 -50.52
C TRP A 148 -17.90 1.56 -50.52
N LEU A 149 -18.91 2.11 -51.19
CA LEU A 149 -19.27 3.53 -51.14
C LEU A 149 -20.41 3.83 -50.16
N ARG A 150 -20.93 2.81 -49.47
CA ARG A 150 -22.04 2.93 -48.51
C ARG A 150 -21.51 3.26 -47.11
N LEU A 151 -22.11 4.28 -46.50
CA LEU A 151 -21.87 4.68 -45.12
C LEU A 151 -23.13 4.44 -44.28
N TYR A 152 -22.98 3.83 -43.11
CA TYR A 152 -24.05 3.68 -42.14
C TYR A 152 -23.76 4.55 -40.93
N ALA A 153 -24.65 5.48 -40.60
CA ALA A 153 -24.53 6.29 -39.39
C ALA A 153 -25.28 5.60 -38.24
N VAL A 154 -24.54 5.14 -37.23
CA VAL A 154 -25.12 4.61 -35.99
C VAL A 154 -24.99 5.62 -34.87
N LYS A 155 -25.95 5.61 -33.94
CA LYS A 155 -25.82 6.44 -32.75
C LYS A 155 -24.58 5.99 -31.98
N LYS A 156 -23.66 6.91 -31.70
CA LYS A 156 -22.59 6.66 -30.73
C LYS A 156 -23.25 6.12 -29.46
N PRO A 157 -22.79 5.00 -28.87
CA PRO A 157 -23.23 4.67 -27.54
C PRO A 157 -22.82 5.87 -26.70
N ASP A 158 -23.79 6.74 -26.39
CA ASP A 158 -23.71 7.57 -25.20
C ASP A 158 -23.21 6.60 -24.14
N SER A 159 -22.17 6.97 -23.38
CA SER A 159 -21.90 6.35 -22.08
C SER A 159 -23.15 6.60 -21.23
N THR A 160 -24.21 5.88 -21.58
CA THR A 160 -25.52 5.90 -21.01
C THR A 160 -25.27 5.15 -19.75
N THR A 161 -25.11 5.95 -18.71
CA THR A 161 -25.12 5.54 -17.33
C THR A 161 -26.12 4.41 -17.20
N ILE A 162 -25.63 3.18 -17.06
CA ILE A 162 -26.45 1.97 -16.94
C ILE A 162 -27.37 2.07 -15.70
N MET A 163 -27.08 3.06 -14.84
CA MET A 163 -27.80 3.37 -13.62
C MET A 163 -28.32 4.82 -13.64
N PRO A 164 -29.53 5.09 -13.14
CA PRO A 164 -30.01 6.45 -12.96
C PRO A 164 -29.08 7.26 -12.04
N LEU A 165 -28.97 8.56 -12.30
CA LEU A 165 -28.03 9.49 -11.64
C LEU A 165 -28.06 9.44 -10.11
N TRP A 166 -29.25 9.27 -9.51
CA TRP A 166 -29.40 9.13 -8.06
C TRP A 166 -28.76 7.85 -7.50
N ILE A 167 -28.78 6.74 -8.25
CA ILE A 167 -28.08 5.50 -7.88
C ILE A 167 -26.58 5.72 -7.98
N GLN A 168 -26.09 6.42 -9.01
CA GLN A 168 -24.66 6.69 -9.18
C GLN A 168 -24.11 7.55 -8.02
N ILE A 169 -24.83 8.62 -7.62
CA ILE A 169 -24.44 9.44 -6.47
C ILE A 169 -24.45 8.60 -5.19
N LEU A 170 -25.50 7.81 -4.95
CA LEU A 170 -25.57 6.92 -3.79
C LEU A 170 -24.40 5.94 -3.77
N LEU A 171 -24.06 5.35 -4.92
CA LEU A 171 -22.96 4.41 -5.07
C LEU A 171 -21.60 5.07 -4.80
N ILE A 172 -21.38 6.29 -5.29
CA ILE A 172 -20.17 7.07 -5.01
C ILE A 172 -20.01 7.31 -3.50
N ILE A 173 -21.09 7.70 -2.80
CA ILE A 173 -21.06 7.92 -1.35
C ILE A 173 -20.70 6.62 -0.62
N VAL A 174 -21.31 5.49 -1.01
CA VAL A 174 -21.03 4.18 -0.41
C VAL A 174 -19.58 3.73 -0.67
N LEU A 175 -19.09 3.90 -1.90
CA LEU A 175 -17.70 3.59 -2.26
C LEU A 175 -16.72 4.46 -1.48
N LEU A 176 -17.03 5.74 -1.29
CA LEU A 176 -16.19 6.64 -0.51
C LEU A 176 -16.14 6.22 0.97
N CYS A 177 -17.26 5.76 1.54
CA CYS A 177 -17.26 5.15 2.88
C CYS A 177 -16.43 3.86 2.95
N PHE A 178 -16.47 3.01 1.91
CA PHE A 178 -15.64 1.81 1.86
C PHE A 178 -14.16 2.10 1.68
N SER A 179 -13.80 3.09 0.86
CA SER A 179 -12.43 3.62 0.74
C SER A 179 -11.91 4.04 2.11
N GLY A 180 -12.71 4.87 2.81
CA GLY A 180 -12.45 5.27 4.19
C GLY A 180 -12.25 4.12 5.15
N LEU A 181 -13.11 3.11 5.07
CA LEU A 181 -13.04 1.94 5.92
C LEU A 181 -11.77 1.12 5.66
N PHE A 182 -11.41 0.85 4.40
CA PHE A 182 -10.18 0.11 4.07
C PHE A 182 -8.93 0.87 4.51
N SER A 183 -8.84 2.15 4.16
CA SER A 183 -7.70 3.00 4.51
C SER A 183 -7.54 3.14 6.04
N GLY A 184 -8.65 3.40 6.74
CA GLY A 184 -8.67 3.48 8.21
C GLY A 184 -8.31 2.15 8.88
N LEU A 185 -8.85 1.03 8.39
CA LEU A 185 -8.51 -0.31 8.93
C LEU A 185 -7.06 -0.69 8.67
N ASN A 186 -6.47 -0.26 7.55
CA ASN A 186 -5.06 -0.50 7.26
C ASN A 186 -4.20 0.08 8.40
N LEU A 187 -4.37 1.37 8.69
CA LEU A 187 -3.63 2.02 9.77
C LEU A 187 -4.00 1.44 11.14
N GLY A 188 -5.29 1.33 11.43
CA GLY A 188 -5.78 0.94 12.76
C GLY A 188 -5.44 -0.50 13.14
N LEU A 189 -5.55 -1.46 12.20
CA LEU A 189 -5.23 -2.87 12.47
C LEU A 189 -3.73 -3.15 12.41
N MET A 190 -2.99 -2.50 11.50
CA MET A 190 -1.54 -2.73 11.40
C MET A 190 -0.78 -2.09 12.57
N ALA A 191 -1.27 -0.97 13.12
CA ALA A 191 -0.71 -0.33 14.31
C ALA A 191 -0.81 -1.20 15.58
N LEU A 192 -1.77 -2.15 15.64
CA LEU A 192 -1.92 -3.07 16.75
C LEU A 192 -0.90 -4.21 16.63
N ASP A 193 0.12 -4.23 17.49
CA ASP A 193 1.09 -5.32 17.55
C ASP A 193 0.46 -6.62 18.10
N PRO A 194 0.76 -7.82 17.56
CA PRO A 194 0.27 -9.08 18.10
C PRO A 194 0.59 -9.29 19.59
N THR A 195 1.69 -8.75 20.09
CA THR A 195 2.11 -8.88 21.50
C THR A 195 1.26 -7.99 22.38
N GLU A 196 1.10 -6.72 21.99
CA GLU A 196 0.22 -5.77 22.67
C GLU A 196 -1.20 -6.32 22.74
N LEU A 197 -1.71 -6.86 21.65
CA LEU A 197 -3.03 -7.48 21.61
C LEU A 197 -3.17 -8.66 22.59
N LYS A 198 -2.09 -9.45 22.76
CA LYS A 198 -2.04 -10.55 23.74
C LYS A 198 -2.04 -10.02 25.19
N ILE A 199 -1.36 -8.91 25.44
CA ILE A 199 -1.39 -8.21 26.73
C ILE A 199 -2.82 -7.72 27.00
N LEU A 200 -3.48 -7.06 26.03
CA LEU A 200 -4.87 -6.60 26.20
C LEU A 200 -5.86 -7.75 26.43
N ILE A 201 -5.66 -8.92 25.82
CA ILE A 201 -6.49 -10.11 26.09
C ILE A 201 -6.39 -10.55 27.55
N ASN A 202 -5.19 -10.49 28.14
CA ASN A 202 -4.95 -10.95 29.51
C ASN A 202 -5.31 -9.89 30.56
N SER A 203 -4.95 -8.63 30.29
CA SER A 203 -4.93 -7.56 31.30
C SER A 203 -5.85 -6.37 30.98
N GLY A 204 -6.46 -6.32 29.79
CA GLY A 204 -7.32 -5.19 29.38
C GLY A 204 -8.67 -5.14 30.10
N SER A 205 -9.44 -4.07 29.86
CA SER A 205 -10.83 -3.96 30.34
C SER A 205 -11.74 -5.02 29.70
N GLY A 206 -12.88 -5.36 30.31
CA GLY A 206 -13.78 -6.41 29.82
C GLY A 206 -14.19 -6.25 28.34
N LYS A 207 -14.42 -5.01 27.89
CA LYS A 207 -14.72 -4.69 26.48
C LYS A 207 -13.49 -4.87 25.57
N GLU A 208 -12.33 -4.41 26.03
CA GLU A 208 -11.06 -4.50 25.29
C GLU A 208 -10.62 -5.95 25.10
N LYS A 209 -10.78 -6.80 26.14
CA LYS A 209 -10.50 -8.25 26.04
C LYS A 209 -11.31 -8.90 24.92
N ILE A 210 -12.61 -8.57 24.83
CA ILE A 210 -13.50 -9.11 23.79
C ILE A 210 -13.05 -8.65 22.40
N TYR A 211 -12.74 -7.36 22.25
CA TYR A 211 -12.28 -6.79 20.97
C TYR A 211 -10.93 -7.37 20.53
N ALA A 212 -9.97 -7.44 21.45
CA ALA A 212 -8.65 -7.98 21.20
C ALA A 212 -8.71 -9.47 20.81
N LYS A 213 -9.53 -10.28 21.50
CA LYS A 213 -9.73 -11.70 21.18
C LYS A 213 -10.32 -11.91 19.79
N ARG A 214 -11.19 -11.00 19.33
CA ARG A 214 -11.77 -11.05 17.98
C ARG A 214 -10.73 -10.75 16.91
N ILE A 215 -9.89 -9.72 17.09
CA ILE A 215 -8.92 -9.25 16.09
C ILE A 215 -7.68 -10.16 16.00
N ALA A 216 -7.25 -10.76 17.12
CA ALA A 216 -6.02 -11.54 17.21
C ALA A 216 -5.79 -12.60 16.12
N PRO A 217 -6.76 -13.46 15.73
CA PRO A 217 -6.53 -14.44 14.69
C PRO A 217 -6.22 -13.82 13.31
N MET A 218 -6.74 -12.63 13.03
CA MET A 218 -6.50 -11.93 11.76
C MET A 218 -5.13 -11.26 11.75
N ARG A 219 -4.77 -10.56 12.83
CA ARG A 219 -3.46 -9.90 12.94
C ARG A 219 -2.30 -10.89 12.97
N LYS A 220 -2.52 -12.12 13.45
CA LYS A 220 -1.53 -13.23 13.38
C LYS A 220 -1.10 -13.56 11.94
N ARG A 221 -1.95 -13.27 10.95
CA ARG A 221 -1.63 -13.37 9.52
C ARG A 221 -1.52 -11.96 8.92
N GLY A 222 -0.61 -11.16 9.48
CA GLY A 222 -0.51 -9.73 9.17
C GLY A 222 -0.27 -9.42 7.69
N ASN A 223 0.68 -10.10 7.05
CA ASN A 223 0.92 -9.95 5.59
C ASN A 223 -0.33 -10.25 4.75
N TYR A 224 -1.11 -11.27 5.10
CA TYR A 224 -2.36 -11.61 4.39
C TYR A 224 -3.46 -10.56 4.62
N LEU A 225 -3.58 -10.04 5.84
CA LEU A 225 -4.49 -8.95 6.18
C LEU A 225 -4.11 -7.66 5.44
N LEU A 226 -2.81 -7.31 5.43
CA LEU A 226 -2.26 -6.16 4.72
C LEU A 226 -2.58 -6.24 3.22
N CYS A 227 -2.23 -7.35 2.56
CA CYS A 227 -2.52 -7.53 1.14
C CYS A 227 -4.02 -7.41 0.82
N THR A 228 -4.88 -8.01 1.65
CA THR A 228 -6.34 -7.93 1.48
C THR A 228 -6.83 -6.49 1.53
N ILE A 229 -6.43 -5.74 2.56
CA ILE A 229 -6.90 -4.37 2.78
C ILE A 229 -6.38 -3.44 1.68
N LEU A 230 -5.11 -3.59 1.28
CA LEU A 230 -4.51 -2.79 0.21
C LEU A 230 -5.19 -3.04 -1.15
N ILE A 231 -5.42 -4.31 -1.50
CA ILE A 231 -6.13 -4.65 -2.74
C ILE A 231 -7.55 -4.08 -2.72
N GLY A 232 -8.27 -4.20 -1.59
CA GLY A 232 -9.59 -3.61 -1.42
C GLY A 232 -9.60 -2.10 -1.59
N ASN A 233 -8.63 -1.42 -0.98
CA ASN A 233 -8.49 0.03 -1.09
C ASN A 233 -8.27 0.48 -2.55
N VAL A 234 -7.33 -0.15 -3.25
CA VAL A 234 -7.02 0.18 -4.65
C VAL A 234 -8.23 -0.11 -5.55
N LEU A 235 -8.92 -1.24 -5.34
CA LEU A 235 -10.11 -1.59 -6.11
C LEU A 235 -11.22 -0.54 -5.95
N VAL A 236 -11.53 -0.16 -4.71
CA VAL A 236 -12.59 0.80 -4.41
C VAL A 236 -12.22 2.19 -4.92
N ASN A 237 -10.98 2.63 -4.75
CA ASN A 237 -10.52 3.94 -5.21
C ASN A 237 -10.56 4.04 -6.74
N ASN A 238 -10.10 3.01 -7.46
CA ASN A 238 -10.17 2.99 -8.92
C ASN A 238 -11.62 2.97 -9.42
N THR A 239 -12.49 2.17 -8.79
CA THR A 239 -13.92 2.12 -9.16
C THR A 239 -14.60 3.47 -8.93
N LEU A 240 -14.27 4.16 -7.83
CA LEU A 240 -14.79 5.50 -7.54
C LEU A 240 -14.36 6.51 -8.59
N THR A 241 -13.07 6.52 -8.97
CA THR A 241 -12.54 7.46 -9.98
C THR A 241 -13.22 7.27 -11.33
N ILE A 242 -13.41 6.02 -11.78
CA ILE A 242 -14.11 5.71 -13.04
C ILE A 242 -15.57 6.21 -12.99
N LEU A 243 -16.29 5.92 -11.90
CA LEU A 243 -17.68 6.37 -11.76
C LEU A 243 -17.83 7.88 -11.68
N LEU A 244 -16.83 8.59 -11.15
CA LEU A 244 -16.84 10.05 -11.10
C LEU A 244 -16.52 10.66 -12.48
N ASP A 245 -15.67 10.00 -13.28
CA ASP A 245 -15.40 10.39 -14.66
C ASP A 245 -16.66 10.32 -15.52
N ASP A 246 -17.38 9.19 -15.42
CA ASP A 246 -18.68 8.99 -16.08
C ASP A 246 -19.73 10.05 -15.68
N LEU A 247 -19.70 10.54 -14.43
CA LEU A 247 -20.65 11.56 -13.95
C LEU A 247 -20.31 12.97 -14.47
N THR A 248 -19.02 13.32 -14.53
CA THR A 248 -18.58 14.71 -14.74
C THR A 248 -18.37 15.02 -16.23
N GLY A 249 -18.20 13.99 -17.08
CA GLY A 249 -18.04 14.14 -18.54
C GLY A 249 -16.79 14.94 -18.96
N SER A 250 -15.96 15.34 -17.99
CA SER A 250 -14.75 16.14 -18.17
C SER A 250 -13.63 15.51 -17.35
N GLY A 251 -12.75 14.77 -18.03
CA GLY A 251 -11.70 13.98 -17.40
C GLY A 251 -10.84 14.75 -16.39
N TYR A 252 -10.57 16.04 -16.64
CA TYR A 252 -9.80 16.87 -15.71
C TYR A 252 -10.55 17.20 -14.42
N ALA A 253 -11.85 17.52 -14.49
CA ALA A 253 -12.63 17.86 -13.30
C ALA A 253 -12.93 16.61 -12.47
N ALA A 254 -13.16 15.47 -13.13
CA ALA A 254 -13.36 14.18 -12.47
C ALA A 254 -12.13 13.73 -11.69
N VAL A 255 -10.93 13.82 -12.28
CA VAL A 255 -9.68 13.45 -11.60
C VAL A 255 -9.43 14.32 -10.37
N LEU A 256 -9.59 15.64 -10.48
CA LEU A 256 -9.42 16.55 -9.35
C LEU A 256 -10.45 16.30 -8.24
N GLY A 257 -11.72 16.12 -8.61
CA GLY A 257 -12.81 15.82 -7.68
C GLY A 257 -12.61 14.49 -6.96
N ALA A 258 -12.25 13.43 -7.70
CA ALA A 258 -12.01 12.09 -7.15
C ALA A 258 -10.82 12.11 -6.20
N THR A 259 -9.72 12.75 -6.59
CA THR A 259 -8.51 12.85 -5.78
C THR A 259 -8.80 13.60 -4.47
N ALA A 260 -9.45 14.77 -4.53
CA ALA A 260 -9.81 15.52 -3.33
C ALA A 260 -10.78 14.75 -2.42
N GLY A 261 -11.78 14.10 -3.01
CA GLY A 261 -12.76 13.30 -2.27
C GLY A 261 -12.14 12.09 -1.57
N ILE A 262 -11.33 11.31 -2.28
CA ILE A 262 -10.64 10.13 -1.74
C ILE A 262 -9.66 10.56 -0.65
N VAL A 263 -8.81 11.56 -0.89
CA VAL A 263 -7.79 11.95 0.09
C VAL A 263 -8.41 12.49 1.38
N ILE A 264 -9.39 13.39 1.28
CA ILE A 264 -9.99 14.01 2.47
C ILE A 264 -10.90 13.03 3.20
N PHE A 265 -11.89 12.47 2.50
CA PHE A 265 -12.95 11.68 3.11
C PHE A 265 -12.67 10.17 3.10
N GLY A 266 -11.89 9.67 2.15
CA GLY A 266 -11.51 8.27 2.03
C GLY A 266 -10.18 7.90 2.72
N GLU A 267 -9.32 8.87 3.06
CA GLU A 267 -8.02 8.57 3.68
C GLU A 267 -7.79 9.34 4.97
N ILE A 268 -7.64 10.67 4.91
CA ILE A 268 -7.19 11.48 6.04
C ILE A 268 -8.15 11.39 7.23
N ILE A 269 -9.44 11.67 7.03
CA ILE A 269 -10.43 11.66 8.12
C ILE A 269 -10.57 10.25 8.73
N PRO A 270 -10.78 9.18 7.93
CA PRO A 270 -10.92 7.83 8.47
C PRO A 270 -9.67 7.30 9.15
N GLN A 271 -8.48 7.58 8.61
CA GLN A 271 -7.20 7.21 9.24
C GLN A 271 -7.00 7.93 10.57
N ALA A 272 -7.32 9.22 10.66
CA ALA A 272 -7.23 9.97 11.92
C ALA A 272 -8.13 9.38 13.02
N VAL A 273 -9.34 8.95 12.66
CA VAL A 273 -10.27 8.28 13.59
C VAL A 273 -9.73 6.89 13.98
N CYS A 274 -9.26 6.10 13.02
CA CYS A 274 -8.76 4.75 13.27
C CYS A 274 -7.41 4.73 14.00
N SER A 275 -6.62 5.79 13.92
CA SER A 275 -5.40 5.95 14.72
C SER A 275 -5.70 6.00 16.22
N ARG A 276 -6.83 6.60 16.63
CA ARG A 276 -7.22 6.69 18.05
C ARG A 276 -8.14 5.57 18.51
N TYR A 277 -9.01 5.08 17.63
CA TYR A 277 -10.05 4.10 17.98
C TYR A 277 -9.90 2.76 17.23
N GLY A 278 -8.69 2.44 16.76
CA GLY A 278 -8.41 1.28 15.89
C GLY A 278 -8.90 -0.05 16.47
N LEU A 279 -8.72 -0.29 17.78
CA LEU A 279 -9.19 -1.50 18.45
C LEU A 279 -10.72 -1.65 18.39
N ALA A 280 -11.47 -0.56 18.63
CA ALA A 280 -12.92 -0.58 18.63
C ALA A 280 -13.50 -0.69 17.21
N VAL A 281 -12.95 0.09 16.27
CA VAL A 281 -13.38 0.08 14.87
C VAL A 281 -13.10 -1.28 14.25
N GLY A 282 -11.88 -1.80 14.38
CA GLY A 282 -11.49 -3.11 13.85
C GLY A 282 -12.30 -4.27 14.42
N ALA A 283 -12.69 -4.21 15.70
CA ALA A 283 -13.48 -5.28 16.31
C ALA A 283 -14.95 -5.24 15.87
N LYS A 284 -15.51 -4.05 15.59
CA LYS A 284 -16.87 -3.90 15.06
C LYS A 284 -16.97 -4.29 13.58
N THR A 285 -15.94 -3.97 12.80
CA THR A 285 -15.92 -4.22 11.34
C THR A 285 -15.33 -5.60 11.00
N ILE A 286 -15.11 -6.46 11.99
CA ILE A 286 -14.44 -7.74 11.78
C ILE A 286 -15.14 -8.65 10.77
N TRP A 287 -16.47 -8.64 10.75
CA TRP A 287 -17.24 -9.46 9.80
C TRP A 287 -17.03 -8.97 8.37
N PHE A 288 -17.03 -7.64 8.17
CA PHE A 288 -16.71 -7.01 6.90
C PHE A 288 -15.29 -7.37 6.44
N THR A 289 -14.28 -7.23 7.30
CA THR A 289 -12.91 -7.54 6.92
C THR A 289 -12.73 -9.03 6.57
N LYS A 290 -13.38 -9.94 7.29
CA LYS A 290 -13.35 -11.38 6.98
C LYS A 290 -14.02 -11.70 5.64
N PHE A 291 -15.13 -11.04 5.32
CA PHE A 291 -15.78 -11.19 4.02
C PHE A 291 -14.83 -10.79 2.89
N PHE A 292 -14.14 -9.65 2.99
CA PHE A 292 -13.17 -9.23 1.98
C PHE A 292 -11.90 -10.09 1.93
N MET A 293 -11.44 -10.63 3.06
CA MET A 293 -10.37 -11.63 3.06
C MET A 293 -10.77 -12.87 2.26
N LEU A 294 -12.02 -13.33 2.39
CA LEU A 294 -12.54 -14.46 1.61
C LEU A 294 -12.64 -14.13 0.12
N VAL A 295 -13.19 -12.96 -0.24
CA VAL A 295 -13.35 -12.55 -1.64
C VAL A 295 -12.01 -12.34 -2.34
N THR A 296 -11.06 -11.69 -1.67
CA THR A 296 -9.73 -11.40 -2.24
C THR A 296 -8.76 -12.59 -2.11
N PHE A 297 -9.16 -13.67 -1.42
CA PHE A 297 -8.34 -14.86 -1.17
C PHE A 297 -7.52 -15.36 -2.38
N PRO A 298 -8.07 -15.53 -3.60
CA PRO A 298 -7.29 -16.05 -4.73
C PRO A 298 -6.11 -15.16 -5.11
N LEU A 299 -6.19 -13.84 -4.90
CA LEU A 299 -5.10 -12.90 -5.17
C LEU A 299 -4.24 -12.63 -3.93
N SER A 300 -4.85 -12.39 -2.77
CA SER A 300 -4.13 -11.97 -1.56
C SER A 300 -3.32 -13.11 -0.93
N PHE A 301 -3.76 -14.37 -1.05
CA PHE A 301 -3.04 -15.51 -0.50
C PHE A 301 -1.66 -15.76 -1.15
N PRO A 302 -1.51 -15.88 -2.49
CA PRO A 302 -0.20 -16.10 -3.11
C PRO A 302 0.76 -14.94 -2.87
N ILE A 303 0.28 -13.68 -2.92
CA ILE A 303 1.09 -12.50 -2.65
C ILE A 303 1.58 -12.52 -1.18
N SER A 304 0.70 -12.82 -0.23
CA SER A 304 1.07 -12.91 1.18
C SER A 304 2.10 -14.01 1.46
N LYS A 305 2.00 -15.16 0.78
CA LYS A 305 2.96 -16.26 0.90
C LYS A 305 4.32 -15.91 0.31
N LEU A 306 4.33 -15.14 -0.79
CA LEU A 306 5.56 -14.61 -1.37
C LEU A 306 6.25 -13.64 -0.41
N LEU A 307 5.49 -12.73 0.22
CA LEU A 307 5.99 -11.83 1.25
C LEU A 307 6.52 -12.59 2.46
N ASP A 308 5.78 -13.59 2.96
CA ASP A 308 6.22 -14.43 4.08
C ASP A 308 7.53 -15.18 3.77
N CYS A 309 7.76 -15.54 2.51
CA CYS A 309 8.99 -16.21 2.06
C CYS A 309 10.16 -15.24 1.91
N ALA A 310 9.92 -14.03 1.41
CA ALA A 310 10.95 -13.04 1.12
C ALA A 310 11.38 -12.23 2.36
N LEU A 311 10.42 -11.83 3.20
CA LEU A 311 10.65 -10.99 4.38
C LEU A 311 10.59 -11.78 5.69
N GLY A 312 10.12 -13.03 5.66
CA GLY A 312 9.82 -13.81 6.86
C GLY A 312 8.42 -13.51 7.40
N LYS A 313 7.95 -14.35 8.32
CA LYS A 313 6.68 -14.11 9.01
C LYS A 313 6.81 -12.89 9.91
N GLU A 314 5.76 -12.06 9.93
CA GLU A 314 5.58 -10.97 10.89
C GLU A 314 5.35 -11.57 12.30
N ILE A 315 6.41 -12.14 12.88
CA ILE A 315 6.43 -12.65 14.24
C ILE A 315 6.57 -11.40 15.11
N GLY A 316 5.50 -11.07 15.84
CA GLY A 316 5.45 -9.93 16.76
C GLY A 316 6.73 -9.83 17.58
N SER A 317 7.20 -8.60 17.78
CA SER A 317 8.58 -8.35 18.21
C SER A 317 8.90 -9.19 19.45
N ILE A 318 9.85 -10.11 19.32
CA ILE A 318 10.38 -10.83 20.48
C ILE A 318 11.11 -9.75 21.27
N TYR A 319 10.47 -9.24 22.32
CA TYR A 319 11.08 -8.25 23.19
C TYR A 319 12.27 -8.90 23.88
N ASN A 320 13.48 -8.47 23.49
CA ASN A 320 14.67 -8.79 24.24
C ASN A 320 14.54 -8.20 25.66
N ARG A 321 15.17 -8.81 26.67
CA ARG A 321 15.06 -8.35 28.07
C ARG A 321 15.45 -6.87 28.22
N ASP A 322 16.43 -6.42 27.43
CA ASP A 322 16.85 -5.01 27.40
C ASP A 322 15.76 -4.08 26.85
N ARG A 323 15.06 -4.49 25.78
CA ARG A 323 13.93 -3.73 25.23
C ARG A 323 12.75 -3.70 26.20
N LEU A 324 12.50 -4.81 26.92
CA LEU A 324 11.46 -4.85 27.95
C LEU A 324 11.78 -3.90 29.10
N ARG A 325 13.04 -3.86 29.55
CA ARG A 325 13.52 -2.90 30.56
C ARG A 325 13.31 -1.45 30.09
N GLU A 326 13.71 -1.15 28.85
CA GLU A 326 13.55 0.19 28.30
C GLU A 326 12.08 0.59 28.18
N LEU A 327 11.22 -0.33 27.73
CA LEU A 327 9.77 -0.11 27.69
C LEU A 327 9.18 0.18 29.08
N ILE A 328 9.57 -0.59 30.11
CA ILE A 328 9.11 -0.37 31.49
C ILE A 328 9.56 1.02 31.97
N ARG A 329 10.81 1.42 31.70
CA ARG A 329 11.32 2.74 32.08
C ARG A 329 10.60 3.90 31.37
N LEU A 330 10.27 3.73 30.08
CA LEU A 330 9.54 4.75 29.31
C LEU A 330 8.06 4.87 29.70
N THR A 331 7.48 3.79 30.22
CA THR A 331 6.07 3.74 30.63
C THR A 331 5.89 4.15 32.10
N ALA A 332 6.95 4.10 32.89
CA ALA A 332 6.94 4.50 34.29
C ALA A 332 6.73 6.02 34.44
N THR A 333 5.64 6.42 35.08
CA THR A 333 5.47 7.78 35.57
C THR A 333 6.24 7.96 36.89
N ASP A 334 6.54 9.20 37.28
CA ASP A 334 7.39 9.50 38.45
C ASP A 334 6.93 8.84 39.77
N LEU A 335 5.65 8.48 39.88
CA LEU A 335 5.05 7.81 41.03
C LEU A 335 5.43 6.33 41.18
N LEU A 336 5.95 5.69 40.12
CA LEU A 336 6.26 4.25 40.08
C LEU A 336 7.77 3.96 40.03
N ASN A 337 8.61 4.98 40.20
CA ASN A 337 10.07 4.84 40.07
C ASN A 337 10.66 3.77 41.00
N ASP A 338 10.16 3.64 42.23
CA ASP A 338 10.63 2.63 43.18
C ASP A 338 10.27 1.20 42.74
N GLU A 339 9.03 0.98 42.28
CA GLU A 339 8.59 -0.33 41.77
C GLU A 339 9.38 -0.71 40.50
N VAL A 340 9.61 0.26 39.62
CA VAL A 340 10.38 0.07 38.39
C VAL A 340 11.84 -0.23 38.70
N ASN A 341 12.42 0.40 39.71
CA ASN A 341 13.77 0.10 40.19
C ASN A 341 13.85 -1.32 40.76
N ILE A 342 12.84 -1.78 41.52
CA ILE A 342 12.77 -3.16 42.03
C ILE A 342 12.69 -4.17 40.88
N ILE A 343 11.80 -3.94 39.91
CA ILE A 343 11.63 -4.84 38.74
C ILE A 343 12.91 -4.86 37.90
N THR A 344 13.51 -3.70 37.66
CA THR A 344 14.77 -3.58 36.93
C THR A 344 15.90 -4.30 37.67
N GLY A 345 15.99 -4.13 39.00
CA GLY A 345 16.95 -4.82 39.85
C GLY A 345 16.77 -6.34 39.82
N ALA A 346 15.53 -6.83 39.86
CA ALA A 346 15.22 -8.25 39.75
C ALA A 346 15.62 -8.86 38.39
N LEU A 347 15.38 -8.13 37.29
CA LEU A 347 15.86 -8.53 35.96
C LEU A 347 17.39 -8.59 35.91
N GLN A 348 18.08 -7.61 36.51
CA GLN A 348 19.55 -7.54 36.57
C GLN A 348 20.17 -8.62 37.46
N LEU A 349 19.52 -9.00 38.56
CA LEU A 349 19.99 -10.03 39.49
C LEU A 349 20.26 -11.37 38.78
N SER A 350 19.48 -11.68 37.74
CA SER A 350 19.64 -12.92 36.96
C SER A 350 20.84 -12.92 36.01
N GLN A 351 21.43 -11.75 35.73
CA GLN A 351 22.55 -11.59 34.80
C GLN A 351 23.86 -11.23 35.50
N LYS A 352 23.79 -10.44 36.57
CA LYS A 352 24.98 -10.04 37.35
C LYS A 352 25.61 -11.24 38.04
N LYS A 353 26.93 -11.19 38.12
CA LYS A 353 27.75 -12.14 38.88
C LYS A 353 28.14 -11.57 40.23
N VAL A 354 28.71 -12.39 41.09
CA VAL A 354 29.20 -11.92 42.40
C VAL A 354 30.36 -10.94 42.26
N GLU A 355 31.25 -11.14 41.29
CA GLU A 355 32.35 -10.21 40.98
C GLU A 355 31.87 -8.76 40.78
N ASP A 356 30.65 -8.56 40.25
CA ASP A 356 30.11 -7.24 39.94
C ASP A 356 29.71 -6.42 41.19
N ILE A 357 29.55 -7.08 42.35
CA ILE A 357 29.07 -6.45 43.59
C ILE A 357 29.96 -6.69 44.81
N MET A 358 31.07 -7.40 44.62
CA MET A 358 31.95 -7.77 45.73
C MET A 358 32.65 -6.56 46.35
N THR A 359 32.92 -6.62 47.65
CA THR A 359 33.85 -5.70 48.31
C THR A 359 35.28 -6.20 48.09
N GLN A 360 36.16 -5.33 47.61
CA GLN A 360 37.57 -5.70 47.41
C GLN A 360 38.24 -6.00 48.75
N LEU A 361 39.15 -6.99 48.77
CA LEU A 361 39.79 -7.47 50.01
C LEU A 361 40.50 -6.35 50.79
N ASP A 362 41.07 -5.37 50.09
CA ASP A 362 41.76 -4.21 50.69
C ASP A 362 40.82 -3.29 51.50
N ASP A 363 39.54 -3.24 51.12
CA ASP A 363 38.51 -2.46 51.80
C ASP A 363 37.82 -3.23 52.94
N VAL A 364 38.18 -4.50 53.16
CA VAL A 364 37.59 -5.35 54.20
C VAL A 364 38.30 -5.13 55.53
N TYR A 365 37.53 -4.80 56.57
CA TYR A 365 38.03 -4.82 57.94
C TYR A 365 38.17 -6.27 58.44
N MET A 366 39.38 -6.67 58.80
CA MET A 366 39.71 -8.03 59.23
C MET A 366 40.57 -7.99 60.49
N ILE A 367 40.50 -9.04 61.31
CA ILE A 367 41.27 -9.16 62.54
C ILE A 367 42.16 -10.42 62.53
N ASP A 368 43.34 -10.34 63.12
CA ASP A 368 44.27 -11.48 63.23
C ASP A 368 43.77 -12.46 64.30
N ILE A 369 43.81 -13.76 64.01
CA ILE A 369 43.44 -14.83 64.94
C ILE A 369 44.22 -14.82 66.26
N ASN A 370 45.43 -14.25 66.25
CA ASN A 370 46.31 -14.14 67.42
C ASN A 370 46.07 -12.87 68.24
N SER A 371 45.14 -12.01 67.82
CA SER A 371 44.73 -10.84 68.59
C SER A 371 44.07 -11.25 69.92
N MET A 372 44.29 -10.41 70.94
CA MET A 372 43.60 -10.51 72.22
C MET A 372 42.41 -9.58 72.21
N LEU A 373 41.27 -10.03 72.74
CA LEU A 373 40.07 -9.21 72.91
C LEU A 373 40.23 -8.35 74.16
N ASP A 374 41.06 -7.32 74.05
CA ASP A 374 41.23 -6.28 75.06
C ASP A 374 40.26 -5.10 74.82
N PHE A 375 40.26 -4.14 75.74
CA PHE A 375 39.38 -2.97 75.64
C PHE A 375 39.57 -2.19 74.33
N ASP A 376 40.81 -2.02 73.86
CA ASP A 376 41.12 -1.25 72.66
C ASP A 376 40.63 -1.96 71.39
N THR A 377 40.92 -3.26 71.24
CA THR A 377 40.45 -4.07 70.10
C THR A 377 38.93 -4.22 70.09
N MET A 378 38.30 -4.43 71.24
CA MET A 378 36.83 -4.51 71.32
C MET A 378 36.19 -3.16 70.96
N ASN A 379 36.77 -2.05 71.42
CA ASN A 379 36.28 -0.71 71.06
C ASN A 379 36.48 -0.44 69.56
N ASP A 380 37.62 -0.85 68.98
CA ASP A 380 37.86 -0.75 67.54
C ASP A 380 36.83 -1.56 66.74
N ILE A 381 36.57 -2.81 67.12
CA ILE A 381 35.53 -3.66 66.51
C ILE A 381 34.17 -2.96 66.56
N MET A 382 33.77 -2.46 67.73
CA MET A 382 32.48 -1.79 67.92
C MET A 382 32.37 -0.50 67.10
N ARG A 383 33.47 0.25 66.94
CA ARG A 383 33.51 1.48 66.14
C ARG A 383 33.30 1.22 64.64
N THR A 384 33.69 0.05 64.13
CA THR A 384 33.46 -0.29 62.71
C THR A 384 31.99 -0.51 62.37
N GLY A 385 31.17 -0.93 63.34
CA GLY A 385 29.74 -1.19 63.14
C GLY A 385 29.42 -2.44 62.29
N PHE A 386 30.41 -3.27 61.93
CA PHE A 386 30.18 -4.51 61.19
C PHE A 386 29.69 -5.63 62.10
N THR A 387 28.64 -6.36 61.68
CA THR A 387 28.12 -7.50 62.45
C THR A 387 28.99 -8.76 62.31
N ARG A 388 29.63 -8.93 61.15
CA ARG A 388 30.46 -10.09 60.78
C ARG A 388 31.84 -9.59 60.40
N ILE A 389 32.88 -10.11 61.04
CA ILE A 389 34.26 -9.70 60.81
C ILE A 389 35.07 -10.94 60.44
N PRO A 390 35.73 -10.97 59.27
CA PRO A 390 36.63 -12.05 58.90
C PRO A 390 37.87 -12.09 59.81
N VAL A 391 38.26 -13.30 60.19
CA VAL A 391 39.46 -13.57 60.98
C VAL A 391 40.47 -14.29 60.10
N TYR A 392 41.66 -13.72 59.98
CA TYR A 392 42.73 -14.28 59.14
C TYR A 392 43.90 -14.80 59.99
N GLU A 393 44.69 -15.68 59.41
CA GLU A 393 45.89 -16.24 60.05
C GLU A 393 47.11 -16.01 59.15
N MET A 394 48.11 -15.30 59.69
CA MET A 394 49.35 -14.87 59.02
C MET A 394 49.15 -13.88 57.87
N ASP A 395 48.39 -14.26 56.85
CA ASP A 395 48.13 -13.44 55.66
C ASP A 395 46.62 -13.16 55.53
N LYS A 396 46.27 -11.97 55.04
CA LYS A 396 44.88 -11.53 54.86
C LYS A 396 44.13 -12.38 53.83
N THR A 397 44.85 -13.03 52.93
CA THR A 397 44.27 -13.99 51.96
C THR A 397 43.79 -15.27 52.64
N ASN A 398 44.37 -15.63 53.79
CA ASN A 398 44.08 -16.86 54.51
C ASN A 398 43.04 -16.64 55.62
N ILE A 399 41.77 -16.69 55.23
CA ILE A 399 40.62 -16.49 56.13
C ILE A 399 40.24 -17.81 56.79
N VAL A 400 40.28 -17.86 58.12
CA VAL A 400 40.10 -19.12 58.88
C VAL A 400 38.76 -19.15 59.61
N ALA A 401 38.22 -18.00 60.02
CA ALA A 401 36.97 -17.93 60.76
C ALA A 401 36.19 -16.62 60.50
N ILE A 402 34.94 -16.59 60.93
CA ILE A 402 34.12 -15.37 61.00
C ILE A 402 33.80 -15.11 62.47
N LEU A 403 34.06 -13.90 62.94
CA LEU A 403 33.63 -13.40 64.24
C LEU A 403 32.30 -12.67 64.09
N ASN A 404 31.27 -13.11 64.83
CA ASN A 404 30.04 -12.31 64.95
C ASN A 404 30.14 -11.41 66.17
N ILE A 405 29.73 -10.15 66.04
CA ILE A 405 29.77 -9.19 67.16
C ILE A 405 28.89 -9.64 68.35
N LYS A 406 27.85 -10.45 68.07
CA LYS A 406 26.98 -11.04 69.10
C LYS A 406 27.70 -12.06 69.98
N ASP A 407 28.77 -12.68 69.50
CA ASP A 407 29.56 -13.66 70.25
C ASP A 407 30.38 -13.00 71.36
N LEU A 408 30.68 -11.71 71.20
CA LEU A 408 31.41 -10.88 72.16
C LEU A 408 30.54 -10.46 73.36
N ALA A 409 29.24 -10.74 73.36
CA ALA A 409 28.30 -10.25 74.38
C ALA A 409 28.60 -10.76 75.81
N PHE A 410 29.24 -11.91 75.94
CA PHE A 410 29.61 -12.53 77.22
C PHE A 410 31.12 -12.48 77.49
N ILE A 411 31.87 -11.73 76.70
CA ILE A 411 33.32 -11.61 76.83
C ILE A 411 33.62 -10.34 77.59
N ASP A 412 34.31 -10.49 78.73
CA ASP A 412 34.81 -9.37 79.50
C ASP A 412 36.14 -8.88 78.88
N PRO A 413 36.27 -7.60 78.51
CA PRO A 413 37.54 -7.03 78.03
C PRO A 413 38.68 -7.15 79.05
N ASP A 414 38.36 -7.21 80.36
CA ASP A 414 39.37 -7.32 81.42
C ASP A 414 40.06 -8.68 81.43
N ASP A 415 39.39 -9.74 80.94
CA ASP A 415 39.92 -11.10 80.86
C ASP A 415 40.96 -11.29 79.75
N LYS A 416 41.06 -10.34 78.81
CA LYS A 416 41.97 -10.38 77.64
C LYS A 416 41.92 -11.73 76.92
N THR A 417 40.70 -12.21 76.67
CA THR A 417 40.48 -13.54 76.09
C THR A 417 41.09 -13.61 74.68
N PRO A 418 41.88 -14.63 74.34
CA PRO A 418 42.38 -14.81 72.98
C PRO A 418 41.23 -15.02 71.99
N LEU A 419 41.23 -14.29 70.86
CA LEU A 419 40.20 -14.41 69.83
C LEU A 419 40.06 -15.85 69.31
N LYS A 420 41.18 -16.57 69.21
CA LYS A 420 41.22 -18.00 68.84
C LYS A 420 40.27 -18.87 69.66
N THR A 421 40.12 -18.60 70.95
CA THR A 421 39.23 -19.36 71.85
C THR A 421 37.76 -19.16 71.48
N VAL A 422 37.39 -17.92 71.16
CA VAL A 422 36.03 -17.53 70.78
C VAL A 422 35.65 -18.14 69.44
N CYS A 423 36.53 -18.01 68.44
CA CYS A 423 36.32 -18.59 67.13
C CYS A 423 36.23 -20.13 67.21
N ALA A 424 37.05 -20.76 68.04
CA ALA A 424 37.01 -22.21 68.27
C ALA A 424 35.77 -22.68 69.03
N PHE A 425 35.15 -21.82 69.85
CA PHE A 425 33.92 -22.13 70.58
C PHE A 425 32.68 -22.05 69.69
N TYR A 426 32.49 -20.93 68.97
CA TYR A 426 31.29 -20.69 68.17
C TYR A 426 31.33 -21.35 66.78
N LYS A 427 32.52 -21.54 66.19
CA LYS A 427 32.74 -22.23 64.90
C LYS A 427 31.76 -21.83 63.80
N HIS A 428 31.64 -20.53 63.54
CA HIS A 428 30.81 -20.05 62.44
C HIS A 428 31.34 -20.60 61.10
N PRO A 429 30.46 -21.11 60.22
CA PRO A 429 30.88 -21.69 58.95
C PRO A 429 31.43 -20.62 58.02
N VAL A 430 32.63 -20.86 57.48
CA VAL A 430 33.22 -20.07 56.40
C VAL A 430 32.77 -20.69 55.08
N THR A 431 32.22 -19.88 54.18
CA THR A 431 31.79 -20.35 52.86
C THR A 431 32.50 -19.58 51.78
N TYR A 432 33.00 -20.33 50.81
CA TYR A 432 33.69 -19.83 49.64
C TYR A 432 32.79 -20.00 48.42
N VAL A 433 32.78 -18.99 47.57
CA VAL A 433 31.99 -18.94 46.35
C VAL A 433 32.89 -18.51 45.20
N PHE A 434 32.66 -19.07 44.02
CA PHE A 434 33.41 -18.67 42.84
C PHE A 434 32.89 -17.31 42.32
N GLU A 435 33.79 -16.55 41.70
CA GLU A 435 33.51 -15.22 41.14
C GLU A 435 32.46 -15.22 40.02
N ASP A 436 32.32 -16.35 39.31
CA ASP A 436 31.44 -16.52 38.15
C ASP A 436 30.00 -16.88 38.51
N ILE A 437 29.72 -17.17 39.78
CA ILE A 437 28.38 -17.51 40.27
C ILE A 437 27.44 -16.31 40.07
N LYS A 438 26.19 -16.60 39.69
CA LYS A 438 25.17 -15.56 39.49
C LYS A 438 24.57 -15.11 40.81
N LEU A 439 24.21 -13.83 40.89
CA LEU A 439 23.59 -13.27 42.10
C LEU A 439 22.27 -13.94 42.46
N SER A 440 21.49 -14.39 41.48
CA SER A 440 20.25 -15.13 41.74
C SER A 440 20.48 -16.44 42.49
N GLU A 441 21.61 -17.10 42.22
CA GLU A 441 21.97 -18.37 42.87
C GLU A 441 22.49 -18.13 44.28
N ILE A 442 23.36 -17.12 44.46
CA ILE A 442 23.88 -16.71 45.77
C ILE A 442 22.77 -16.21 46.68
N LEU A 443 21.83 -15.41 46.16
CA LEU A 443 20.67 -14.97 46.92
C LEU A 443 19.81 -16.16 47.38
N GLN A 444 19.66 -17.18 46.53
CA GLN A 444 18.95 -18.39 46.90
C GLN A 444 19.71 -19.16 47.99
N GLN A 445 21.03 -19.31 47.88
CA GLN A 445 21.87 -19.93 48.92
C GLN A 445 21.80 -19.18 50.25
N PHE A 446 21.84 -17.84 50.25
CA PHE A 446 21.64 -17.02 51.45
C PHE A 446 20.24 -17.15 52.05
N LYS A 447 19.20 -17.34 51.23
CA LYS A 447 17.82 -17.57 51.71
C LYS A 447 17.63 -18.97 52.27
N GLU A 448 18.24 -19.98 51.64
CA GLU A 448 18.14 -21.40 52.02
C GLU A 448 19.03 -21.77 53.21
N GLY A 449 19.89 -20.86 53.67
CA GLY A 449 20.78 -20.95 54.84
C GLY A 449 20.08 -21.15 56.20
N ARG A 450 19.05 -21.99 56.25
CA ARG A 450 18.28 -22.40 57.43
C ARG A 450 18.09 -23.92 57.55
N ALA A 451 18.55 -24.74 56.61
CA ALA A 451 18.28 -26.18 56.67
C ALA A 451 19.35 -27.03 57.38
N LEU A 452 20.63 -26.62 57.43
CA LEU A 452 21.73 -27.50 57.90
C LEU A 452 22.65 -26.90 58.98
N THR A 453 22.66 -25.59 59.20
CA THR A 453 23.43 -24.95 60.27
C THR A 453 22.58 -23.87 60.94
N LYS A 454 22.47 -23.89 62.27
CA LYS A 454 21.74 -22.89 63.08
C LYS A 454 22.51 -21.55 63.16
N GLY A 455 22.89 -20.98 62.02
CA GLY A 455 23.64 -19.72 61.96
C GLY A 455 23.24 -18.88 60.75
N ASP A 456 23.06 -17.58 60.95
CA ASP A 456 22.69 -16.61 59.90
C ASP A 456 23.79 -16.48 58.83
N PHE A 457 23.58 -17.15 57.69
CA PHE A 457 24.49 -17.19 56.54
C PHE A 457 24.29 -15.96 55.61
N HIS A 458 25.04 -14.89 55.84
CA HIS A 458 24.93 -13.62 55.09
C HIS A 458 26.28 -13.03 54.64
N MET A 459 27.37 -13.81 54.71
CA MET A 459 28.70 -13.42 54.24
C MET A 459 29.36 -14.63 53.59
N SER A 460 30.03 -14.43 52.46
CA SER A 460 30.80 -15.45 51.76
C SER A 460 32.04 -14.82 51.15
N PHE A 461 33.09 -15.61 51.01
CA PHE A 461 34.37 -15.17 50.48
C PHE A 461 34.51 -15.62 49.03
N LEU A 462 35.03 -14.74 48.19
CA LEU A 462 35.24 -15.03 46.78
C LEU A 462 36.62 -15.64 46.56
N VAL A 463 36.66 -16.69 45.76
CA VAL A 463 37.90 -17.36 45.35
C VAL A 463 38.03 -17.31 43.83
N ASN A 464 39.22 -16.93 43.38
CA ASN A 464 39.55 -16.83 41.96
C ASN A 464 39.94 -18.22 41.42
N GLY A 465 39.06 -18.80 40.60
CA GLY A 465 39.36 -19.98 39.78
C GLY A 465 39.72 -21.29 40.52
N PRO A 466 39.77 -22.43 39.80
CA PRO A 466 39.95 -23.76 40.39
C PRO A 466 41.39 -24.10 40.82
N GLU A 467 42.32 -23.13 40.81
CA GLU A 467 43.75 -23.36 41.12
C GLU A 467 44.12 -23.10 42.59
N CYS A 468 43.19 -22.65 43.43
CA CYS A 468 43.42 -22.34 44.85
C CYS A 468 42.60 -23.22 45.81
N ILE A 469 42.68 -24.55 45.64
CA ILE A 469 42.25 -25.53 46.66
C ILE A 469 43.41 -26.47 46.99
#